data_AF-A0A6B2RYJ8-F1
#
_entry.id   AF-A0A6B2RYJ8-F1
#
_cell.length_a   1.000
_cell.length_b   1.000
_cell.length_c   1.000
_cell.angle_alpha   90.00
_cell.angle_beta   90.00
_cell.angle_gamma   90.00
#
_symmetry.space_group_name_H-M   'P 1'
#
loop_
_entity.id
_entity.type
_entity.pdbx_description
1 polymer ?
#
loop_
_entity_poly.entity_id
_entity_poly.type
_entity_poly.pdbx_seq_one_letter_code
_entity_poly.pdbx_strand_id
1 'polypeptide(L)'
;MDFRLTDDQLALRTGFRELLAGRFGRDELRAAVERPVIDRALWRELGDAGLFSLRLPDADGGVGLGLPEAVLVFEEAGRALLPGPLVATHLAAGTVPGADTGRTVVTASDG
;
A
#
# COMPACT_ATOMS: atom_id res chain seq x y z
N MET A 1 9.21 10.03 -26.80
CA MET A 1 9.06 9.43 -25.47
C MET A 1 7.94 10.17 -24.79
N ASP A 2 6.93 9.47 -24.27
CA ASP A 2 5.77 10.08 -23.61
C ASP A 2 5.77 9.67 -22.13
N PHE A 3 5.77 10.66 -21.25
CA PHE A 3 5.84 10.49 -19.80
C PHE A 3 4.53 10.83 -19.09
N ARG A 4 3.47 11.09 -19.86
CA ARG A 4 2.14 11.33 -19.28
C ARG A 4 1.60 10.02 -18.73
N LEU A 5 0.93 10.12 -17.58
CA LEU A 5 0.21 8.99 -17.01
C LEU A 5 -0.96 8.60 -17.91
N THR A 6 -1.25 7.30 -17.99
CA THR A 6 -2.46 6.79 -18.62
C THR A 6 -3.69 7.10 -17.77
N ASP A 7 -4.89 6.98 -18.35
CA ASP A 7 -6.14 7.18 -17.61
C ASP A 7 -6.28 6.18 -16.45
N ASP A 8 -5.86 4.93 -16.65
CA ASP A 8 -5.85 3.91 -15.59
C ASP A 8 -4.90 4.27 -14.45
N GLN A 9 -3.70 4.78 -14.76
CA GLN A 9 -2.73 5.25 -13.77
C GLN A 9 -3.26 6.47 -13.01
N LEU A 10 -3.95 7.39 -13.69
CA LEU A 10 -4.62 8.53 -13.06
C LEU A 10 -5.74 8.09 -12.12
N ALA A 11 -6.54 7.11 -12.54
CA ALA A 11 -7.61 6.53 -11.75
C ALA A 11 -7.06 5.83 -10.50
N LEU A 12 -6.02 4.99 -10.65
CA LEU A 12 -5.35 4.32 -9.54
C LEU A 12 -4.82 5.32 -8.50
N ARG A 13 -4.08 6.34 -8.97
CA ARG A 13 -3.54 7.39 -8.09
C ARG A 13 -4.66 8.14 -7.36
N THR A 14 -5.74 8.49 -8.06
CA THR A 14 -6.88 9.20 -7.46
C THR A 14 -7.58 8.32 -6.43
N GLY A 15 -7.83 7.05 -6.73
CA GLY A 15 -8.48 6.12 -5.81
C GLY A 15 -7.71 5.91 -4.51
N PHE A 16 -6.38 5.71 -4.60
CA PHE A 16 -5.55 5.59 -3.38
C PHE A 16 -5.49 6.89 -2.58
N ARG A 17 -5.45 8.05 -3.25
CA ARG A 17 -5.52 9.35 -2.57
C ARG A 17 -6.82 9.49 -1.78
N GLU A 18 -7.95 9.14 -2.40
CA GLU A 18 -9.28 9.25 -1.77
C GLU A 18 -9.43 8.26 -0.61
N LEU A 19 -8.98 7.01 -0.79
CA LEU A 19 -8.95 6.01 0.28
C LEU A 19 -8.15 6.51 1.49
N LEU A 20 -6.93 6.98 1.26
CA LEU A 20 -6.06 7.46 2.34
C LEU A 20 -6.61 8.73 2.99
N ALA A 21 -7.16 9.66 2.21
CA ALA A 21 -7.77 10.87 2.76
C ALA A 21 -9.02 10.57 3.60
N GLY A 22 -9.80 9.54 3.23
CA GLY A 22 -10.97 9.11 3.98
C GLY A 22 -10.64 8.34 5.27
N ARG A 23 -9.47 7.68 5.31
CA ARG A 23 -9.12 6.74 6.38
C ARG A 23 -7.97 7.19 7.31
N PHE A 24 -7.07 8.03 6.82
CA PHE A 24 -5.85 8.45 7.52
C PHE A 24 -5.62 9.96 7.33
N GLY A 25 -6.41 10.75 8.06
CA GLY A 25 -6.33 12.20 8.07
C GLY A 25 -5.31 12.75 9.07
N ARG A 26 -5.44 14.04 9.39
CA ARG A 26 -4.50 14.72 10.29
C ARG A 26 -4.54 14.19 11.73
N ASP A 27 -5.72 13.79 12.20
CA ASP A 27 -5.89 13.33 13.58
C ASP A 27 -5.30 11.93 13.74
N GLU A 28 -5.47 11.05 12.76
CA GLU A 28 -4.83 9.74 12.71
C GLU A 28 -3.31 9.85 12.60
N LEU A 29 -2.81 10.75 11.74
CA LEU A 29 -1.37 11.03 11.66
C LEU A 29 -0.82 11.50 13.01
N ARG A 30 -1.50 12.44 13.67
CA ARG A 30 -1.07 12.94 14.98
C ARG A 30 -1.07 11.82 16.02
N ALA A 31 -2.12 11.01 16.06
CA ALA A 31 -2.22 9.87 16.97
C ALA A 31 -1.10 8.85 16.71
N ALA A 32 -0.75 8.59 15.45
CA ALA A 32 0.33 7.68 15.09
C ALA A 32 1.72 8.21 15.45
N VAL A 33 1.92 9.53 15.42
CA VAL A 33 3.17 10.16 15.89
C VAL A 33 3.28 10.07 17.41
N GLU A 34 2.19 10.32 18.14
CA GLU A 34 2.16 10.25 19.61
C GLU A 34 2.26 8.80 20.10
N ARG A 35 1.71 7.85 19.35
CA ARG A 35 1.72 6.41 19.64
C ARG A 35 1.98 5.62 18.36
N PRO A 36 3.24 5.25 18.07
CA PRO A 36 3.63 4.59 16.83
C PRO A 36 3.24 3.11 16.84
N VAL A 37 1.93 2.86 16.76
CA VAL A 37 1.33 1.54 16.64
C VAL A 37 0.68 1.44 15.26
N ILE A 38 0.86 0.29 14.62
CA ILE A 38 0.23 0.02 13.33
C ILE A 38 -1.25 -0.25 13.56
N ASP A 39 -2.09 0.59 12.97
CA ASP A 39 -3.53 0.36 12.90
C ASP A 39 -3.79 -0.88 12.03
N ARG A 40 -4.14 -1.99 12.69
CA ARG A 40 -4.38 -3.28 12.03
C ARG A 40 -5.62 -3.29 11.16
N ALA A 41 -6.60 -2.41 11.41
CA ALA A 41 -7.78 -2.30 10.57
C ALA A 41 -7.43 -1.58 9.27
N LEU A 42 -6.75 -0.44 9.35
CA LEU A 42 -6.23 0.25 8.17
C LEU A 42 -5.27 -0.66 7.37
N TRP A 43 -4.40 -1.40 8.04
CA TRP A 43 -3.47 -2.30 7.36
C TRP A 43 -4.18 -3.39 6.55
N ARG A 44 -5.29 -3.93 7.06
CA ARG A 44 -6.13 -4.89 6.31
C ARG A 44 -6.84 -4.22 5.15
N GLU A 45 -7.40 -3.03 5.35
CA GLU A 45 -8.05 -2.25 4.31
C GLU A 45 -7.11 -1.95 3.12
N LEU A 46 -5.83 -1.65 3.40
CA LEU A 46 -4.81 -1.49 2.36
C LEU A 46 -4.51 -2.81 1.62
N GLY A 47 -4.54 -3.94 2.33
CA GLY A 47 -4.43 -5.26 1.73
C GLY A 47 -5.61 -5.60 0.83
N ASP A 48 -6.84 -5.33 1.28
CA ASP A 48 -8.08 -5.53 0.52
C ASP A 48 -8.13 -4.62 -0.72
N ALA A 49 -7.56 -3.41 -0.63
CA ALA A 49 -7.34 -2.51 -1.76
C ALA A 49 -6.19 -2.93 -2.71
N GLY A 50 -5.50 -4.03 -2.41
CA GLY A 50 -4.45 -4.60 -3.24
C GLY A 50 -3.09 -3.91 -3.14
N LEU A 51 -2.84 -3.06 -2.13
CA LEU A 51 -1.56 -2.34 -2.00
C LEU A 51 -0.37 -3.30 -1.90
N PHE A 52 -0.50 -4.36 -1.10
CA PHE A 52 0.60 -5.30 -0.89
C PHE A 52 0.75 -6.30 -2.02
N SER A 53 -0.34 -6.67 -2.69
CA SER A 53 -0.33 -7.63 -3.81
C SER A 53 -0.29 -6.97 -5.20
N LEU A 54 -0.11 -5.65 -5.27
CA LEU A 54 -0.23 -4.84 -6.49
C LEU A 54 0.59 -5.37 -7.68
N ARG A 55 1.80 -5.88 -7.40
CA ARG A 55 2.75 -6.37 -8.41
C ARG A 55 2.79 -7.89 -8.55
N LEU A 56 2.03 -8.61 -7.71
CA LEU A 56 1.95 -10.06 -7.84
C LEU A 56 1.10 -10.42 -9.07
N PRO A 57 1.42 -11.51 -9.79
CA PRO A 57 0.55 -12.01 -10.85
C PRO A 57 -0.85 -12.37 -10.34
N ASP A 58 -1.86 -12.26 -11.19
CA ASP A 58 -3.24 -12.70 -10.88
C ASP A 58 -3.31 -14.16 -10.45
N ALA A 59 -2.44 -15.02 -11.02
CA ALA A 59 -2.34 -16.44 -10.66
C ALA A 59 -1.99 -16.66 -9.18
N ASP A 60 -1.33 -15.68 -8.56
CA ASP A 60 -0.93 -15.67 -7.16
C ASP A 60 -1.87 -14.80 -6.30
N GLY A 61 -3.03 -14.40 -6.83
CA GLY A 61 -3.99 -13.53 -6.14
C GLY A 61 -3.61 -12.05 -6.14
N GLY A 62 -2.70 -11.64 -7.03
CA GLY A 62 -2.27 -10.25 -7.19
C GLY A 62 -3.12 -9.43 -8.15
N VAL A 63 -2.72 -8.17 -8.33
CA VAL A 63 -3.36 -7.21 -9.24
C VAL A 63 -2.68 -7.19 -10.63
N GLY A 64 -1.48 -7.78 -10.74
CA GLY A 64 -0.75 -7.90 -12.01
C GLY A 64 -0.16 -6.59 -12.55
N LEU A 65 -0.05 -5.53 -11.74
CA LEU A 65 0.43 -4.23 -12.19
C LEU A 65 1.96 -4.08 -12.14
N GLY A 66 2.46 -3.06 -12.84
CA GLY A 66 3.88 -2.80 -13.04
C GLY A 66 4.54 -1.97 -11.93
N LEU A 67 5.81 -1.63 -12.17
CA LEU A 67 6.54 -0.69 -11.32
C LEU A 67 5.94 0.73 -11.36
N PRO A 68 5.52 1.27 -12.53
CA PRO A 68 4.93 2.61 -12.59
C PRO A 68 3.71 2.76 -11.70
N GLU A 69 2.78 1.80 -11.72
CA GLU A 69 1.58 1.81 -10.90
C GLU A 69 1.92 1.72 -9.41
N ALA A 70 2.86 0.85 -9.04
CA ALA A 70 3.33 0.75 -7.66
C ALA A 70 3.91 2.09 -7.16
N VAL A 71 4.75 2.74 -7.96
CA VAL A 71 5.32 4.05 -7.61
C VAL A 71 4.19 5.06 -7.31
N LEU A 72 3.14 5.13 -8.14
CA LEU A 72 2.03 6.05 -7.93
C LEU A 72 1.27 5.77 -6.62
N VAL A 73 1.04 4.50 -6.28
CA VAL A 73 0.39 4.11 -5.02
C VAL A 73 1.25 4.49 -3.82
N PHE A 74 2.56 4.22 -3.87
CA PHE A 74 3.49 4.56 -2.80
C PHE A 74 3.72 6.08 -2.68
N GLU A 75 3.64 6.84 -3.77
CA GLU A 75 3.65 8.31 -3.72
C GLU A 75 2.47 8.87 -2.93
N GLU A 76 1.27 8.31 -3.11
CA GLU A 76 0.09 8.75 -2.32
C GLU A 76 0.18 8.30 -0.86
N ALA A 77 0.70 7.10 -0.58
CA ALA A 77 1.00 6.67 0.78
C ALA A 77 2.01 7.60 1.47
N GLY A 78 3.06 8.01 0.76
CA GLY A 78 4.05 8.99 1.23
C GLY A 78 3.44 10.38 1.42
N ARG A 79 2.56 10.83 0.52
CA ARG A 79 1.81 12.09 0.64
C ARG A 79 0.95 12.14 1.90
N ALA A 80 0.32 11.01 2.24
CA ALA A 80 -0.46 10.86 3.47
C ALA A 80 0.40 10.70 4.73
N LEU A 81 1.74 10.58 4.58
CA LEU A 81 2.68 10.26 5.65
C LEU A 81 2.29 8.98 6.39
N LEU A 82 1.79 7.99 5.64
CA LEU A 82 1.31 6.73 6.21
C LEU A 82 2.47 5.97 6.88
N PRO A 83 2.41 5.72 8.20
CA PRO A 83 3.50 5.08 8.93
C PRO A 83 3.47 3.56 8.77
N GLY A 84 4.63 2.94 8.96
CA GLY A 84 4.78 1.49 9.01
C GLY A 84 5.57 0.90 7.84
N PRO A 85 5.80 -0.42 7.86
CA PRO A 85 6.73 -1.08 6.94
C PRO A 85 6.07 -1.44 5.61
N LEU A 86 5.47 -0.46 4.93
CA LEU A 86 4.65 -0.67 3.73
C LEU A 86 5.44 -1.38 2.62
N VAL A 87 6.64 -0.88 2.35
CA VAL A 87 7.53 -1.43 1.31
C VAL A 87 7.96 -2.84 1.66
N ALA A 88 8.38 -3.10 2.90
CA ALA A 88 8.81 -4.44 3.32
C ALA A 88 7.67 -5.46 3.22
N THR A 89 6.44 -5.07 3.61
CA THR A 89 5.26 -5.94 3.48
C THR A 89 4.86 -6.18 2.04
N HIS A 90 4.92 -5.15 1.18
CA HIS A 90 4.67 -5.28 -0.26
C HIS A 90 5.68 -6.22 -0.94
N LEU A 91 6.98 -6.06 -0.64
CA LEU A 91 8.03 -6.93 -1.20
C LEU A 91 7.91 -8.39 -0.73
N ALA A 92 7.38 -8.60 0.47
CA ALA A 92 7.18 -9.93 1.05
C ALA A 92 5.83 -10.58 0.66
N ALA A 93 4.97 -9.90 -0.09
CA ALA A 93 3.61 -10.37 -0.37
C ALA A 93 3.55 -11.78 -0.99
N GLY A 94 4.52 -12.10 -1.87
CA GLY A 94 4.59 -13.42 -2.52
C GLY A 94 5.32 -14.50 -1.73
N THR A 95 5.92 -14.18 -0.59
CA THR A 95 6.80 -15.10 0.16
C THR A 95 6.38 -15.30 1.61
N VAL A 96 5.70 -14.33 2.22
CA VAL A 96 5.25 -14.39 3.61
C VAL A 96 3.72 -14.53 3.64
N PRO A 97 3.18 -15.63 4.22
CA PRO A 97 1.74 -15.84 4.29
C PRO A 97 0.99 -14.66 4.92
N GLY A 98 0.01 -14.13 4.20
CA GLY A 98 -0.85 -13.05 4.67
C GLY A 98 -0.27 -11.64 4.53
N ALA A 99 0.93 -11.47 4.00
CA ALA A 99 1.49 -10.14 3.71
C ALA A 99 0.72 -9.46 2.56
N ASP A 100 0.37 -10.21 1.52
CA ASP A 100 -0.51 -9.85 0.40
C ASP A 100 -1.85 -9.22 0.83
N THR A 101 -2.43 -9.75 1.90
CA THR A 101 -3.76 -9.36 2.42
C THR A 101 -3.68 -8.43 3.64
N GLY A 102 -2.48 -7.98 4.02
CA GLY A 102 -2.30 -7.17 5.24
C GLY A 102 -2.66 -7.90 6.54
N ARG A 103 -2.82 -9.22 6.53
CA ARG A 103 -2.94 -10.03 7.75
C ARG A 103 -1.60 -10.14 8.48
N THR A 104 -0.49 -10.09 7.75
CA THR A 104 0.86 -10.06 8.30
C THR A 104 1.49 -8.71 8.03
N VAL A 105 2.14 -8.15 9.05
CA VAL A 105 2.99 -6.95 8.92
C VAL A 105 4.42 -7.47 8.91
N VAL A 106 5.17 -7.14 7.87
CA VAL A 106 6.56 -7.59 7.73
C VAL A 106 7.49 -6.43 8.04
N THR A 107 8.23 -6.52 9.15
CA THR A 107 9.24 -5.52 9.56
C THR A 107 10.67 -5.96 9.23
N ALA A 108 10.88 -7.26 8.98
CA ALA A 108 12.13 -7.87 8.53
C ALA A 108 11.79 -9.23 7.89
N SER A 109 12.64 -9.72 6.99
CA SER A 109 12.56 -11.07 6.43
C SER A 109 13.92 -11.72 6.56
N ASP A 110 14.05 -12.65 7.50
CA ASP A 110 15.24 -13.50 7.66
C ASP A 110 15.12 -14.64 6.65
N GLY A 111 15.29 -14.31 5.37
CA GLY A 111 15.36 -15.29 4.28
C GLY A 111 16.60 -16.16 4.42
#